data_AF-A0A3M1C376-F1
#
_entry.id   AF-A0A3M1C376-F1
#
_cell.length_a   1.000
_cell.length_b   1.000
_cell.length_c   1.000
_cell.angle_alpha   90.00
_cell.angle_beta   90.00
_cell.angle_gamma   90.00
#
_symmetry.space_group_name_H-M   'P 1'
#
loop_
_entity.id
_entity.type
_entity.pdbx_description
1 polymer ?
#
loop_
_entity_poly.entity_id
_entity_poly.type
_entity_poly.pdbx_seq_one_letter_code
_entity_poly.pdbx_strand_id
1 'polypeptide(L)' 'MTPDPGLDDIERIALDTIEALPEPWRAPARNVLLRVAEEAPREILDEMGIDDPDDLSGLYQGVP' A
#
# COMPACT_ATOMS: atom_id res chain seq x y z
N MET A 1 14.36 23.59 2.14
CA MET A 1 14.08 22.31 1.46
C MET A 1 13.03 21.63 2.32
N THR A 2 11.85 21.37 1.78
CA THR A 2 10.85 20.56 2.49
C THR A 2 11.39 19.12 2.51
N PRO A 3 11.39 18.43 3.67
CA PRO A 3 11.78 17.02 3.69
C PRO A 3 10.82 16.21 2.81
N ASP A 4 11.33 15.14 2.21
CA ASP A 4 10.50 14.16 1.53
C ASP A 4 9.52 13.52 2.54
N PRO A 5 8.30 13.15 2.11
CA PRO A 5 7.31 12.53 2.99
C PRO A 5 7.84 11.20 3.52
N GLY A 6 7.68 10.96 4.82
CA GLY A 6 8.01 9.68 5.44
C GLY A 6 6.89 8.64 5.30
N LEU A 7 7.14 7.42 5.77
CA LEU A 7 6.14 6.34 5.73
C LEU A 7 4.83 6.72 6.43
N ASP A 8 4.89 7.41 7.58
CA ASP A 8 3.70 7.86 8.32
C ASP A 8 2.86 8.86 7.52
N ASP A 9 3.51 9.71 6.70
CA ASP A 9 2.80 10.63 5.82
C ASP A 9 2.07 9.89 4.70
N ILE A 10 2.72 8.88 4.12
CA ILE A 10 2.12 8.04 3.08
C ILE A 10 0.98 7.19 3.65
N GLU A 11 1.13 6.62 4.85
CA GLU A 11 0.06 5.88 5.54
C GLU A 11 -1.15 6.78 5.80
N ARG A 12 -0.94 7.99 6.28
CA ARG A 12 -2.02 8.98 6.47
C ARG A 12 -2.74 9.27 5.15
N ILE A 13 -2.01 9.52 4.05
CA ILE A 13 -2.61 9.78 2.73
C ILE A 13 -3.44 8.58 2.25
N ALA A 14 -2.95 7.36 2.45
CA ALA A 14 -3.66 6.16 2.07
C ALA A 14 -4.95 5.96 2.89
N LEU A 15 -4.92 6.19 4.20
CA LEU A 15 -6.10 6.14 5.07
C LEU A 15 -7.12 7.21 4.68
N ASP A 16 -6.69 8.45 4.49
CA ASP A 16 -7.57 9.55 4.03
C ASP A 16 -8.23 9.22 2.68
N THR A 17 -7.48 8.55 1.80
CA THR A 17 -8.00 8.10 0.50
C THR A 17 -9.09 7.04 0.64
N ILE A 18 -8.91 6.06 1.54
CA ILE A 18 -9.93 5.04 1.86
C ILE A 18 -11.21 5.73 2.36
N GLU A 19 -11.08 6.70 3.26
CA GLU A 19 -12.20 7.44 3.82
C GLU A 19 -12.96 8.26 2.78
N ALA A 20 -12.24 8.81 1.80
CA ALA A 20 -12.80 9.60 0.71
C ALA A 20 -13.52 8.76 -0.36
N LEU A 21 -13.36 7.43 -0.37
CA LEU A 21 -14.07 6.57 -1.33
C LEU A 21 -15.58 6.74 -1.19
N PRO A 22 -16.36 6.76 -2.30
CA PRO A 22 -17.80 6.75 -2.22
C PRO A 22 -18.34 5.40 -1.71
N GLU A 23 -19.62 5.35 -1.34
CA GLU A 23 -20.30 4.06 -1.13
C GLU A 23 -20.72 3.46 -2.49
N PRO A 24 -20.65 2.13 -2.67
CA PRO A 24 -20.44 1.10 -1.65
C PRO A 24 -18.97 0.66 -1.45
N TRP A 25 -17.99 1.42 -1.94
CA TRP A 25 -16.58 1.00 -1.99
C TRP A 25 -15.83 1.26 -0.67
N ARG A 26 -16.21 2.29 0.08
CA ARG A 26 -15.58 2.63 1.37
C ARG A 26 -15.65 1.48 2.37
N ALA A 27 -16.84 0.92 2.57
CA ALA A 27 -17.07 -0.14 3.56
C ALA A 27 -16.16 -1.38 3.35
N PRO A 28 -16.06 -2.00 2.16
CA PRO A 28 -15.15 -3.11 1.92
C PRO A 28 -13.68 -2.70 1.98
N ALA A 29 -13.31 -1.49 1.50
CA ALA A 29 -11.92 -1.03 1.53
C ALA A 29 -11.36 -0.92 2.96
N ARG A 30 -12.17 -0.48 3.94
CA ARG A 30 -11.78 -0.46 5.37
C ARG A 30 -11.51 -1.84 5.96
N ASN A 31 -12.01 -2.91 5.35
CA ASN A 31 -11.78 -4.28 5.81
C ASN A 31 -10.49 -4.89 5.23
N VAL A 32 -9.79 -4.17 4.37
CA VAL A 32 -8.47 -4.57 3.85
C VAL A 32 -7.40 -4.02 4.77
N LEU A 33 -6.48 -4.88 5.21
CA LEU A 33 -5.32 -4.44 5.98
C LEU A 33 -4.38 -3.65 5.06
N LEU A 34 -4.21 -2.36 5.35
CA LEU A 34 -3.23 -1.49 4.69
C LEU A 34 -1.88 -1.60 5.41
N ARG A 35 -0.79 -1.72 4.64
CA ARG A 35 0.59 -1.61 5.14
C ARG A 35 1.41 -0.76 4.17
N VAL A 36 2.12 0.22 4.70
CA VAL A 36 3.08 1.04 3.94
C VAL A 36 4.48 0.64 4.37
N ALA A 37 5.36 0.43 3.39
CA ALA A 37 6.76 0.09 3.58
C ALA A 37 7.60 0.72 2.47
N GLU A 38 8.89 0.91 2.71
CA GLU A 38 9.84 1.38 1.68
C GLU A 38 9.90 0.40 0.51
N GLU A 39 9.97 -0.91 0.81
CA GLU A 39 10.04 -1.99 -0.17
C GLU A 39 9.14 -3.15 0.29
N ALA A 40 8.65 -3.94 -0.67
CA ALA A 40 8.00 -5.20 -0.33
C ALA A 40 9.02 -6.23 0.22
N PRO A 41 8.57 -7.24 1.00
CA PRO A 41 9.45 -8.32 1.45
C PRO A 41 10.14 -9.01 0.28
N ARG A 42 11.42 -9.36 0.45
CA ARG A 42 12.24 -9.94 -0.61
C ARG A 42 11.63 -11.23 -1.17
N GLU A 43 11.06 -12.05 -0.30
CA GLU A 43 10.43 -13.31 -0.68
C GLU A 43 9.25 -13.07 -1.63
N ILE A 44 8.47 -12.00 -1.41
CA ILE A 44 7.36 -11.62 -2.26
C ILE A 44 7.85 -11.11 -3.62
N LEU A 45 8.90 -10.28 -3.64
CA LEU A 45 9.49 -9.80 -4.90
C LEU A 45 10.03 -10.96 -5.74
N ASP A 46 10.76 -11.89 -5.11
CA ASP A 46 11.32 -13.07 -5.77
C ASP A 46 10.20 -14.00 -6.29
N GLU A 47 9.12 -14.21 -5.54
CA GLU A 47 7.94 -14.99 -5.97
C GLU A 47 7.22 -14.36 -7.19
N MET A 48 7.20 -13.02 -7.26
CA MET A 48 6.61 -12.28 -8.37
C MET A 48 7.56 -12.11 -9.56
N GLY A 49 8.84 -12.49 -9.43
CA GLY A 49 9.87 -12.30 -10.45
C GLY A 49 10.21 -10.82 -10.68
N ILE A 50 10.15 -10.00 -9.63
CA ILE A 50 10.45 -8.57 -9.65
C ILE A 50 11.90 -8.38 -9.20
N ASP A 51 12.76 -7.96 -10.12
CA ASP A 51 14.20 -7.76 -9.87
C ASP A 51 14.48 -6.39 -9.20
N ASP A 52 13.75 -5.35 -9.61
CA ASP A 52 13.84 -3.99 -9.05
C ASP A 52 12.63 -3.73 -8.12
N PRO A 53 12.83 -3.50 -6.82
CA PRO A 53 11.73 -3.21 -5.89
C PRO A 53 10.84 -2.03 -6.31
N ASP A 54 11.41 -1.04 -7.01
CA ASP A 54 10.67 0.15 -7.46
C ASP A 54 9.65 -0.15 -8.56
N ASP A 55 9.74 -1.33 -9.20
CA ASP A 55 8.73 -1.79 -10.17
C ASP A 55 7.43 -2.24 -9.50
N LEU A 56 7.41 -2.39 -8.16
CA LEU A 56 6.22 -2.75 -7.38
C LEU A 56 5.68 -1.56 -6.59
N SER A 57 4.74 -0.83 -7.18
CA SER A 57 4.08 0.30 -6.49
C SER A 57 2.99 -0.12 -5.48
N GLY A 58 2.61 -1.39 -5.45
CA GLY A 58 1.59 -1.90 -4.53
C GLY A 58 1.19 -3.35 -4.79
N LEU A 59 0.76 -4.05 -3.74
CA LEU A 59 0.35 -5.44 -3.78
C LEU A 59 -0.99 -5.63 -3.05
N TYR A 60 -1.91 -6.36 -3.68
CA TYR A 60 -3.11 -6.87 -3.02
C TYR A 60 -2.98 -8.39 -2.82
N GLN A 61 -3.14 -8.84 -1.58
CA GLN A 61 -3.10 -10.25 -1.23
C GLN A 61 -4.45 -10.68 -0.64
N GLY A 62 -5.16 -11.55 -1.35
CA GLY A 62 -6.39 -12.17 -0.84
C GLY A 62 -6.05 -13.25 0.19
N VAL A 63 -6.78 -13.28 1.32
CA VAL A 63 -6.75 -14.40 2.26
C VAL A 63 -7.81 -15.45 1.84
N PRO A 64 -7.51 -16.76 1.94
CA PRO A 64 -8.48 -17.82 1.67
C PRO A 64 -9.72 -17.79 2.56
#